data_AF-A0A718V4I5-F1
#
_entry.id   AF-A0A718V4I5-F1
#
_cell.length_a   1.000
_cell.length_b   1.000
_cell.length_c   1.000
_cell.angle_alpha   90.00
_cell.angle_beta   90.00
_cell.angle_gamma   90.00
#
_symmetry.space_group_name_H-M   'P 1'
#
loop_
_entity.id
_entity.type
_entity.pdbx_description
1 polymer ?
#
loop_
_entity_poly.entity_id
_entity_poly.type
_entity_poly.pdbx_seq_one_letter_code
_entity_poly.pdbx_strand_id
1 'polypeptide(L)'
;MLTPVHSQFAQQAPSQKAGIMPFTTVFCIFINLGLGETINLAKNAVPATRRVNSKPLTGDITLSAADVNAFALGMTGDYTLENDKSVGWNWKSGVYNVPTGGASKLILHFNMNIGSCPAVQFCVNYKNGGISYRSARDDFGFELDWTEFYTTTRKPSAGDVGALPVSGGVINGNLGIGTPNILGGSSIVLGDNDTGLKQNGDGLLDIYANGVQVFRFQNDTLESKKSINVTGRLTPTDYGNFDSRYVQDFRLGSYESGQAWMGPGFSDTPGYVLTAATNGNGDELIDGLGRRPMQKLIGNQWYNVTSV
;
A
#
# COMPACT_ATOMS: atom_id res chain seq x y z
N MET A 1 23.09 -106.58 -30.76
CA MET A 1 24.56 -106.76 -30.84
C MET A 1 25.14 -106.58 -29.45
N LEU A 2 26.07 -107.46 -29.05
CA LEU A 2 27.16 -107.26 -28.08
C LEU A 2 26.88 -106.61 -26.69
N THR A 3 26.90 -107.49 -25.68
CA THR A 3 27.57 -107.34 -24.36
C THR A 3 28.99 -106.71 -24.47
N PRO A 4 29.65 -106.13 -23.41
CA PRO A 4 29.84 -106.67 -22.03
C PRO A 4 29.80 -105.61 -20.88
N VAL A 5 30.04 -105.84 -19.56
CA VAL A 5 29.95 -106.98 -18.59
C VAL A 5 29.95 -106.44 -17.13
N HIS A 6 29.45 -107.25 -16.18
CA HIS A 6 29.66 -107.40 -14.71
C HIS A 6 30.92 -106.78 -14.04
N SER A 7 31.05 -106.65 -12.69
CA SER A 7 30.60 -107.57 -11.63
C SER A 7 30.53 -107.00 -10.20
N GLN A 8 29.78 -107.70 -9.33
CA GLN A 8 29.88 -107.63 -7.87
C GLN A 8 31.15 -108.34 -7.38
N PHE A 9 31.65 -108.01 -6.18
CA PHE A 9 31.82 -108.96 -5.04
C PHE A 9 32.28 -108.22 -3.77
N ALA A 10 32.16 -108.87 -2.61
CA ALA A 10 32.31 -108.29 -1.28
C ALA A 10 33.50 -108.85 -0.49
N GLN A 11 33.77 -108.22 0.67
CA GLN A 11 34.60 -108.69 1.79
C GLN A 11 36.12 -108.88 1.55
N GLN A 12 36.94 -108.12 2.29
CA GLN A 12 37.74 -108.63 3.42
C GLN A 12 38.59 -107.50 4.01
N ALA A 13 38.72 -107.46 5.34
CA ALA A 13 39.73 -106.66 6.04
C ALA A 13 40.87 -107.57 6.49
N PRO A 14 42.12 -107.10 6.43
CA PRO A 14 42.98 -107.30 7.60
C PRO A 14 43.99 -106.16 7.90
N SER A 15 44.27 -106.04 9.20
CA SER A 15 45.58 -105.72 9.81
C SER A 15 46.24 -104.34 9.62
N GLN A 16 46.67 -103.77 10.74
CA GLN A 16 47.46 -102.54 10.84
C GLN A 16 48.95 -102.76 10.48
N LYS A 17 49.56 -101.77 9.82
CA LYS A 17 50.85 -101.21 10.28
C LYS A 17 51.07 -99.79 9.76
N ALA A 18 51.65 -98.94 10.59
CA ALA A 18 51.77 -97.51 10.32
C ALA A 18 52.78 -97.22 9.19
N GLY A 19 52.33 -96.45 8.20
CA GLY A 19 53.13 -95.82 7.17
C GLY A 19 52.52 -94.46 6.84
N ILE A 20 53.35 -93.42 6.86
CA ILE A 20 53.11 -92.00 6.54
C ILE A 20 51.82 -91.77 5.73
N MET A 21 50.84 -91.04 6.30
CA MET A 21 49.64 -90.66 5.55
C MET A 21 50.02 -89.80 4.34
N PRO A 22 49.68 -90.20 3.10
CA PRO A 22 49.80 -89.32 1.95
C PRO A 22 48.76 -88.19 2.05
N PHE A 23 48.93 -87.15 1.23
CA PHE A 23 48.10 -85.94 1.16
C PHE A 23 46.57 -86.19 0.99
N THR A 24 46.15 -87.41 0.71
CA THR A 24 44.78 -87.85 0.52
C THR A 24 43.87 -87.56 1.72
N THR A 25 44.33 -87.73 2.97
CA THR A 25 43.48 -87.54 4.16
C THR A 25 43.00 -86.10 4.32
N VAL A 26 43.85 -85.12 3.97
CA VAL A 26 43.50 -83.69 4.00
C VAL A 26 42.42 -83.40 2.95
N PHE A 27 42.58 -83.93 1.73
CA PHE A 27 41.60 -83.78 0.65
C PHE A 27 40.24 -84.41 1.01
N CYS A 28 40.25 -85.61 1.62
CA CYS A 28 39.05 -86.26 2.11
C CYS A 28 38.34 -85.49 3.24
N ILE A 29 39.08 -84.80 4.12
CA ILE A 29 38.49 -83.96 5.18
C ILE A 29 37.72 -82.76 4.60
N PHE A 30 38.27 -82.09 3.58
CA PHE A 30 37.58 -80.94 2.97
C PHE A 30 36.27 -81.30 2.28
N ILE A 31 36.15 -82.53 1.78
CA ILE A 31 34.98 -83.05 1.07
C ILE A 31 33.99 -83.70 2.04
N ASN A 32 34.43 -84.68 2.85
CA ASN A 32 33.54 -85.48 3.71
C ASN A 32 32.96 -84.69 4.90
N LEU A 33 33.54 -83.54 5.26
CA LEU A 33 33.00 -82.63 6.27
C LEU A 33 32.38 -81.35 5.68
N GLY A 34 32.26 -81.23 4.35
CA GLY A 34 31.69 -80.04 3.70
C GLY A 34 32.49 -78.75 3.94
N LEU A 35 33.75 -78.83 4.39
CA LEU A 35 34.53 -77.67 4.79
C LEU A 35 34.86 -76.76 3.58
N GLY A 36 35.00 -77.33 2.38
CA GLY A 36 35.12 -76.54 1.14
C GLY A 36 33.86 -75.72 0.83
N GLU A 37 32.67 -76.30 1.01
CA GLU A 37 31.40 -75.59 0.85
C GLU A 37 31.22 -74.52 1.94
N THR A 38 31.60 -74.84 3.18
CA THR A 38 31.54 -73.92 4.33
C THR A 38 32.42 -72.69 4.11
N ILE A 39 33.64 -72.86 3.60
CA ILE A 39 34.55 -71.75 3.25
C ILE A 39 33.95 -70.90 2.12
N ASN A 40 33.31 -71.52 1.11
CA ASN A 40 32.68 -70.79 0.02
C ASN A 40 31.42 -70.01 0.45
N LEU A 41 30.60 -70.57 1.35
CA LEU A 41 29.45 -69.86 1.94
C LEU A 41 29.87 -68.73 2.89
N ALA A 42 30.98 -68.90 3.62
CA ALA A 42 31.55 -67.86 4.48
C ALA A 42 32.26 -66.74 3.69
N LYS A 43 32.64 -67.00 2.44
CA LYS A 43 33.32 -66.02 1.56
C LYS A 43 32.37 -64.89 1.20
N ASN A 44 32.55 -63.75 1.86
CA ASN A 44 31.68 -62.55 1.85
C ASN A 44 30.41 -62.62 2.72
N ALA A 45 30.26 -63.62 3.59
CA ALA A 45 29.21 -63.61 4.60
C ALA A 45 29.40 -62.45 5.58
N VAL A 46 28.32 -61.78 5.96
CA VAL A 46 28.35 -60.69 6.95
C VAL A 46 28.52 -61.30 8.35
N PRO A 47 29.61 -61.02 9.10
CA PRO A 47 29.79 -61.57 10.43
C PRO A 47 28.74 -61.02 11.40
N ALA A 48 28.21 -61.85 12.32
CA ALA A 48 27.21 -61.43 13.32
C ALA A 48 27.69 -60.35 14.33
N THR A 49 28.98 -60.02 14.31
CA THR A 49 29.57 -58.87 15.00
C THR A 49 29.32 -57.54 14.28
N ARG A 50 29.06 -57.56 12.96
CA ARG A 50 28.57 -56.41 12.19
C ARG A 50 27.10 -56.19 12.54
N ARG A 51 26.78 -55.00 13.03
CA ARG A 51 25.46 -54.66 13.58
C ARG A 51 24.99 -53.30 13.11
N VAL A 52 23.66 -53.15 12.97
CA VAL A 52 22.99 -51.85 12.86
C VAL A 52 22.14 -51.69 14.12
N ASN A 53 22.27 -50.55 14.82
CA ASN A 53 21.63 -50.30 16.12
C ASN A 53 21.72 -51.50 17.09
N SER A 54 22.93 -52.05 17.25
CA SER A 54 23.22 -53.24 18.09
C SER A 54 22.50 -54.55 17.71
N LYS A 55 21.81 -54.63 16.57
CA LYS A 55 21.20 -55.86 16.04
C LYS A 55 22.08 -56.50 14.93
N PRO A 56 22.32 -57.82 14.94
CA PRO A 56 23.04 -58.51 13.86
C PRO A 56 22.32 -58.43 12.51
N LEU A 57 23.10 -58.50 11.43
CA LEU A 57 22.59 -58.53 10.06
C LEU A 57 22.34 -59.99 9.63
N THR A 58 21.08 -60.44 9.70
CA THR A 58 20.67 -61.83 9.33
C THR A 58 20.03 -61.94 7.94
N GLY A 59 19.94 -60.84 7.19
CA GLY A 59 19.35 -60.74 5.86
C GLY A 59 19.41 -59.30 5.35
N ASP A 60 18.81 -59.05 4.20
CA ASP A 60 18.72 -57.71 3.62
C ASP A 60 17.94 -56.75 4.54
N ILE A 61 18.39 -55.50 4.60
CA ILE A 61 17.71 -54.43 5.34
C ILE A 61 17.18 -53.38 4.36
N THR A 62 15.87 -53.15 4.42
CA THR A 62 15.21 -51.97 3.87
C THR A 62 14.94 -51.01 5.02
N LEU A 63 15.39 -49.75 4.92
CA LEU A 63 15.07 -48.68 5.88
C LEU A 63 14.18 -47.65 5.20
N SER A 64 13.08 -47.29 5.85
CA SER A 64 12.28 -46.11 5.53
C SER A 64 12.81 -44.87 6.27
N ALA A 65 12.30 -43.69 5.91
CA ALA A 65 12.59 -42.46 6.66
C ALA A 65 12.14 -42.54 8.14
N ALA A 66 11.06 -43.29 8.42
CA ALA A 66 10.57 -43.49 9.78
C ALA A 66 11.54 -44.31 10.65
N ASP A 67 12.20 -45.33 10.08
CA ASP A 67 13.13 -46.21 10.80
C ASP A 67 14.38 -45.49 11.32
N VAL A 68 14.70 -44.32 10.76
CA VAL A 68 15.87 -43.50 11.10
C VAL A 68 15.54 -42.08 11.56
N ASN A 69 14.25 -41.76 11.78
CA ASN A 69 13.74 -40.42 12.10
C ASN A 69 14.18 -39.33 11.10
N ALA A 70 14.29 -39.67 9.81
CA ALA A 70 14.56 -38.71 8.74
C ALA A 70 13.26 -38.08 8.21
N PHE A 71 13.37 -36.94 7.54
CA PHE A 71 12.29 -36.42 6.71
C PHE A 71 12.04 -37.36 5.52
N ALA A 72 10.77 -37.58 5.17
CA ALA A 72 10.38 -38.34 3.99
C ALA A 72 10.81 -37.61 2.70
N LEU A 73 11.22 -38.38 1.68
CA LEU A 73 11.60 -37.85 0.36
C LEU A 73 10.39 -37.34 -0.47
N GLY A 74 9.17 -37.60 0.00
CA GLY A 74 7.91 -37.22 -0.66
C GLY A 74 6.78 -37.10 0.35
N MET A 75 5.57 -37.49 -0.06
CA MET A 75 4.39 -37.45 0.82
C MET A 75 4.60 -38.29 2.08
N THR A 76 4.14 -37.76 3.21
CA THR A 76 4.29 -38.36 4.54
C THR A 76 3.04 -39.15 4.90
N GLY A 77 3.16 -40.47 4.94
CA GLY A 77 2.05 -41.39 5.17
C GLY A 77 1.10 -41.52 3.98
N ASP A 78 0.09 -42.38 4.11
CA ASP A 78 -1.02 -42.53 3.17
C ASP A 78 -2.30 -41.96 3.81
N TYR A 79 -2.34 -40.63 3.95
CA TYR A 79 -3.48 -39.94 4.54
C TYR A 79 -4.43 -39.42 3.46
N THR A 80 -5.61 -40.03 3.37
CA THR A 80 -6.75 -39.42 2.68
C THR A 80 -7.25 -38.25 3.52
N LEU A 81 -6.69 -37.06 3.27
CA LEU A 81 -7.09 -35.83 3.95
C LEU A 81 -8.40 -35.31 3.35
N GLU A 82 -9.37 -34.99 4.21
CA GLU A 82 -10.67 -34.44 3.79
C GLU A 82 -10.58 -32.95 3.42
N ASN A 83 -9.70 -32.20 4.06
CA ASN A 83 -9.54 -30.76 3.90
C ASN A 83 -8.17 -30.26 4.41
N ASP A 84 -7.90 -28.96 4.24
CA ASP A 84 -6.63 -28.33 4.63
C ASP A 84 -6.48 -28.08 6.14
N LYS A 85 -7.48 -28.47 6.94
CA LYS A 85 -7.38 -28.51 8.41
C LYS A 85 -7.17 -29.92 8.96
N SER A 86 -7.20 -30.95 8.12
CA SER A 86 -7.08 -32.36 8.53
C SER A 86 -5.69 -32.74 9.10
N VAL A 87 -4.61 -32.03 8.75
CA VAL A 87 -3.27 -32.29 9.31
C VAL A 87 -3.20 -31.71 10.73
N GLY A 88 -3.23 -32.59 11.74
CA GLY A 88 -3.16 -32.22 13.15
C GLY A 88 -1.82 -31.60 13.55
N TRP A 89 -1.83 -30.66 14.50
CA TRP A 89 -0.63 -29.95 14.94
C TRP A 89 0.42 -30.88 15.57
N ASN A 90 -0.03 -31.93 16.27
CA ASN A 90 0.80 -32.92 16.94
C ASN A 90 1.23 -34.09 16.02
N TRP A 91 0.89 -34.05 14.72
CA TRP A 91 1.32 -35.07 13.76
C TRP A 91 2.82 -34.99 13.48
N LYS A 92 3.40 -36.05 12.89
CA LYS A 92 4.82 -36.08 12.52
C LYS A 92 5.14 -35.04 11.44
N SER A 93 6.31 -34.40 11.54
CA SER A 93 6.81 -33.50 10.51
C SER A 93 6.83 -34.17 9.13
N GLY A 94 6.45 -33.44 8.09
CA GLY A 94 6.28 -34.02 6.76
C GLY A 94 5.62 -33.13 5.72
N VAL A 95 5.43 -33.72 4.54
CA VAL A 95 4.72 -33.11 3.40
C VAL A 95 3.41 -33.85 3.18
N TYR A 96 2.31 -33.11 3.15
CA TYR A 96 0.95 -33.63 3.12
C TYR A 96 0.21 -33.13 1.88
N ASN A 97 -0.51 -34.00 1.19
CA ASN A 97 -1.30 -33.66 0.00
C ASN A 97 -2.79 -33.59 0.35
N VAL A 98 -3.41 -32.45 0.13
CA VAL A 98 -4.84 -32.19 0.42
C VAL A 98 -5.62 -32.08 -0.89
N PRO A 99 -6.45 -33.06 -1.27
CA PRO A 99 -7.31 -32.98 -2.46
C PRO A 99 -8.35 -31.85 -2.35
N THR A 100 -8.64 -31.18 -3.46
CA THR A 100 -9.68 -30.14 -3.54
C THR A 100 -10.64 -30.36 -4.73
N GLY A 101 -11.02 -31.61 -4.98
CA GLY A 101 -12.03 -31.98 -5.99
C GLY A 101 -11.59 -31.87 -7.46
N GLY A 102 -10.29 -31.74 -7.73
CA GLY A 102 -9.75 -31.60 -9.09
C GLY A 102 -8.33 -30.98 -9.14
N ALA A 103 -7.91 -30.37 -8.04
CA ALA A 103 -6.53 -30.00 -7.76
C ALA A 103 -6.13 -30.52 -6.36
N SER A 104 -4.95 -30.14 -5.87
CA SER A 104 -4.59 -30.31 -4.46
C SER A 104 -3.82 -29.11 -3.91
N LYS A 105 -3.73 -29.04 -2.59
CA LYS A 105 -2.83 -28.16 -1.84
C LYS A 105 -1.73 -29.00 -1.19
N LEU A 106 -0.56 -28.40 -1.01
CA LEU A 106 0.56 -29.01 -0.30
C LEU A 106 0.68 -28.36 1.08
N ILE A 107 0.60 -29.16 2.15
CA ILE A 107 0.91 -28.72 3.51
C ILE A 107 2.31 -29.19 3.89
N LEU A 108 3.22 -28.25 4.15
CA LEU A 108 4.45 -28.53 4.88
C LEU A 108 4.13 -28.42 6.37
N HIS A 109 4.36 -29.49 7.13
CA HIS A 109 4.15 -29.51 8.57
C HIS A 109 5.50 -29.75 9.27
N PHE A 110 5.87 -28.85 10.17
CA PHE A 110 7.05 -28.99 11.02
C PHE A 110 6.59 -29.03 12.46
N ASN A 111 6.81 -30.16 13.13
CA ASN A 111 6.49 -30.38 14.54
C ASN A 111 7.76 -30.82 15.30
N MET A 112 8.19 -30.01 16.26
CA MET A 112 9.26 -30.34 17.21
C MET A 112 8.74 -30.94 18.52
N ASN A 113 7.43 -30.86 18.76
CA ASN A 113 6.72 -31.45 19.90
C ASN A 113 7.28 -31.00 21.28
N ILE A 114 7.77 -29.76 21.35
CA ILE A 114 8.34 -29.12 22.52
C ILE A 114 8.23 -27.59 22.41
N GLY A 115 8.12 -26.90 23.55
CA GLY A 115 8.08 -25.43 23.63
C GLY A 115 6.73 -24.84 23.23
N SER A 116 6.59 -23.52 23.39
CA SER A 116 5.30 -22.83 23.22
C SER A 116 4.87 -22.62 21.77
N CYS A 117 5.73 -22.90 20.79
CA CYS A 117 5.38 -23.00 19.38
C CYS A 117 5.87 -24.36 18.85
N PRO A 118 5.23 -25.47 19.25
CA PRO A 118 5.74 -26.81 18.98
C PRO A 118 5.57 -27.21 17.51
N ALA A 119 4.68 -26.56 16.77
CA ALA A 119 4.47 -26.83 15.36
C ALA A 119 4.10 -25.59 14.53
N VAL A 120 4.51 -25.61 13.26
CA VAL A 120 4.09 -24.66 12.22
C VAL A 120 3.68 -25.42 10.96
N GLN A 121 2.64 -24.94 10.30
CA GLN A 121 2.25 -25.41 8.97
C GLN A 121 2.32 -24.30 7.94
N PHE A 122 2.67 -24.67 6.72
CA PHE A 122 2.55 -23.85 5.52
C PHE A 122 1.63 -24.55 4.52
N CYS A 123 0.54 -23.91 4.13
CA CYS A 123 -0.36 -24.38 3.09
C CYS A 123 -0.04 -23.66 1.77
N VAL A 124 0.37 -24.41 0.75
CA VAL A 124 0.71 -23.91 -0.58
C VAL A 124 -0.39 -24.33 -1.55
N ASN A 125 -1.07 -23.34 -2.15
CA ASN A 125 -2.10 -23.57 -3.16
C ASN A 125 -1.46 -23.87 -4.54
N TYR A 126 -2.11 -24.73 -5.33
CA TYR A 126 -1.70 -25.01 -6.71
C TYR A 126 -1.53 -23.73 -7.56
N LYS A 127 -0.66 -23.80 -8.58
CA LYS A 127 -0.38 -22.69 -9.53
C LYS A 127 -0.04 -21.34 -8.86
N ASN A 128 0.70 -21.37 -7.74
CA ASN A 128 1.06 -20.18 -6.94
C ASN A 128 -0.18 -19.39 -6.44
N GLY A 129 -1.30 -20.08 -6.20
CA GLY A 129 -2.57 -19.50 -5.78
C GLY A 129 -2.62 -18.99 -4.33
N GLY A 130 -1.48 -18.65 -3.73
CA GLY A 130 -1.33 -18.26 -2.33
C GLY A 130 -0.46 -19.24 -1.54
N ILE A 131 0.19 -18.70 -0.51
CA ILE A 131 0.88 -19.44 0.54
C ILE A 131 0.33 -18.89 1.85
N SER A 132 -0.14 -19.77 2.74
CA SER A 132 -0.58 -19.40 4.08
C SER A 132 0.22 -20.14 5.13
N TYR A 133 0.28 -19.61 6.35
CA TYR A 133 0.82 -20.33 7.50
C TYR A 133 -0.13 -20.29 8.70
N ARG A 134 0.11 -21.18 9.65
CA ARG A 134 -0.45 -21.16 11.02
C ARG A 134 0.49 -21.87 11.98
N SER A 135 0.51 -21.45 13.24
CA SER A 135 1.35 -22.01 14.30
C SER A 135 0.50 -22.57 15.44
N ALA A 136 0.97 -23.64 16.05
CA ALA A 136 0.38 -24.19 17.27
C ALA A 136 0.90 -23.42 18.50
N ARG A 137 0.07 -23.29 19.55
CA ARG A 137 0.50 -22.81 20.87
C ARG A 137 0.46 -23.93 21.91
N ASP A 138 1.58 -24.12 22.61
CA ASP A 138 1.77 -25.12 23.67
C ASP A 138 1.07 -26.47 23.31
N ASP A 139 0.37 -27.10 24.25
CA ASP A 139 -0.44 -28.29 24.01
C ASP A 139 -1.88 -28.00 23.51
N PHE A 140 -2.22 -26.74 23.20
CA PHE A 140 -3.56 -26.35 22.72
C PHE A 140 -3.73 -26.56 21.20
N GLY A 141 -2.64 -26.46 20.44
CA GLY A 141 -2.68 -26.58 18.98
C GLY A 141 -2.93 -25.27 18.24
N PHE A 142 -3.52 -25.33 17.05
CA PHE A 142 -3.76 -24.15 16.19
C PHE A 142 -4.90 -23.28 16.76
N GLU A 143 -4.54 -22.18 17.42
CA GLU A 143 -5.52 -21.21 17.95
C GLU A 143 -6.05 -20.22 16.91
N LEU A 144 -5.26 -19.99 15.86
CA LEU A 144 -5.62 -19.15 14.73
C LEU A 144 -5.74 -19.99 13.45
N ASP A 145 -6.61 -19.55 12.55
CA ASP A 145 -6.73 -20.13 11.22
C ASP A 145 -5.55 -19.70 10.32
N TRP A 146 -5.54 -20.20 9.09
CA TRP A 146 -4.57 -19.83 8.07
C TRP A 146 -4.48 -18.31 7.84
N THR A 147 -3.27 -17.75 7.93
CA THR A 147 -2.95 -16.37 7.53
C THR A 147 -2.06 -16.35 6.28
N GLU A 148 -2.34 -15.47 5.32
CA GLU A 148 -1.71 -15.47 3.99
C GLU A 148 -0.43 -14.61 3.93
N PHE A 149 0.58 -15.11 3.21
CA PHE A 149 1.71 -14.31 2.75
C PHE A 149 1.32 -13.52 1.50
N TYR A 150 1.46 -12.20 1.56
CA TYR A 150 1.37 -11.36 0.37
C TYR A 150 2.55 -11.59 -0.58
N THR A 151 2.27 -11.67 -1.88
CA THR A 151 3.26 -11.93 -2.94
C THR A 151 3.07 -10.98 -4.12
N THR A 152 3.94 -11.04 -5.13
CA THR A 152 3.82 -10.22 -6.34
C THR A 152 2.54 -10.50 -7.14
N THR A 153 2.00 -11.72 -7.09
CA THR A 153 0.73 -12.11 -7.72
C THR A 153 -0.48 -11.95 -6.80
N ARG A 154 -0.26 -11.77 -5.49
CA ARG A 154 -1.29 -11.59 -4.45
C ARG A 154 -0.85 -10.49 -3.48
N LYS A 155 -0.84 -9.26 -3.99
CA LYS A 155 -0.49 -8.06 -3.22
C LYS A 155 -1.66 -7.66 -2.30
N PRO A 156 -1.42 -7.01 -1.16
CA PRO A 156 -2.49 -6.38 -0.41
C PRO A 156 -3.16 -5.28 -1.25
N SER A 157 -4.45 -5.09 -1.06
CA SER A 157 -5.15 -3.88 -1.50
C SER A 157 -4.77 -2.70 -0.60
N ALA A 158 -5.14 -1.48 -1.03
CA ALA A 158 -4.97 -0.30 -0.19
C ALA A 158 -5.74 -0.42 1.14
N GLY A 159 -6.91 -1.07 1.14
CA GLY A 159 -7.70 -1.33 2.35
C GLY A 159 -6.99 -2.25 3.34
N ASP A 160 -6.32 -3.30 2.86
CA ASP A 160 -5.61 -4.27 3.70
C ASP A 160 -4.42 -3.67 4.46
N VAL A 161 -3.93 -2.50 4.03
CA VAL A 161 -2.82 -1.76 4.66
C VAL A 161 -3.22 -0.36 5.17
N GLY A 162 -4.51 -0.02 5.16
CA GLY A 162 -5.00 1.28 5.63
C GLY A 162 -4.56 2.49 4.78
N ALA A 163 -4.24 2.29 3.51
CA ALA A 163 -3.83 3.34 2.57
C ALA A 163 -4.99 3.90 1.75
N LEU A 164 -4.82 5.13 1.22
CA LEU A 164 -5.76 5.71 0.26
C LEU A 164 -5.59 5.02 -1.13
N PRO A 165 -6.68 4.56 -1.79
CA PRO A 165 -6.58 3.95 -3.11
C PRO A 165 -6.13 4.94 -4.21
N VAL A 166 -5.41 4.43 -5.21
CA VAL A 166 -4.99 5.22 -6.39
C VAL A 166 -6.16 5.69 -7.27
N SER A 167 -7.32 5.05 -7.14
CA SER A 167 -8.59 5.47 -7.74
C SER A 167 -9.25 6.66 -7.02
N GLY A 168 -8.61 7.19 -5.97
CA GLY A 168 -9.19 8.16 -5.05
C GLY A 168 -10.01 7.51 -3.93
N GLY A 169 -10.51 8.35 -3.04
CA GLY A 169 -11.29 7.99 -1.85
C GLY A 169 -11.49 9.20 -0.94
N VAL A 170 -12.01 8.96 0.27
CA VAL A 170 -12.19 9.99 1.29
C VAL A 170 -11.10 9.87 2.35
N ILE A 171 -10.42 10.98 2.66
CA ILE A 171 -9.57 11.09 3.85
C ILE A 171 -10.44 11.61 4.98
N ASN A 172 -10.70 10.76 5.98
CA ASN A 172 -11.46 11.15 7.17
C ASN A 172 -10.53 11.85 8.17
N GLY A 173 -10.62 13.18 8.25
CA GLY A 173 -9.81 14.01 9.15
C GLY A 173 -9.07 15.13 8.40
N ASN A 174 -8.11 15.73 9.10
CA ASN A 174 -7.27 16.80 8.56
C ASN A 174 -5.98 16.25 7.92
N LEU A 175 -5.57 16.84 6.80
CA LEU A 175 -4.35 16.46 6.08
C LEU A 175 -3.23 17.48 6.34
N GLY A 176 -2.01 17.02 6.58
CA GLY A 176 -0.82 17.87 6.63
C GLY A 176 0.22 17.41 5.62
N ILE A 177 0.80 18.35 4.86
CA ILE A 177 1.84 18.07 3.86
C ILE A 177 3.17 18.62 4.37
N GLY A 178 4.10 17.70 4.67
CA GLY A 178 5.42 18.00 5.25
C GLY A 178 5.42 18.26 6.76
N THR A 179 4.26 18.16 7.42
CA THR A 179 4.02 18.65 8.79
C THR A 179 2.69 18.09 9.34
N PRO A 180 2.51 17.93 10.66
CA PRO A 180 1.18 17.67 11.24
C PRO A 180 0.23 18.85 11.01
N ASN A 181 -1.06 18.60 10.85
CA ASN A 181 -2.07 19.65 10.74
C ASN A 181 -2.66 19.99 12.12
N ILE A 182 -2.61 21.26 12.52
CA ILE A 182 -3.27 21.76 13.76
C ILE A 182 -4.48 22.68 13.50
N LEU A 183 -4.78 23.03 12.24
CA LEU A 183 -6.05 23.68 11.89
C LEU A 183 -7.27 22.78 12.20
N GLY A 184 -7.11 21.46 12.11
CA GLY A 184 -8.13 20.46 12.47
C GLY A 184 -9.34 20.43 11.54
N GLY A 185 -10.27 19.50 11.82
CA GLY A 185 -11.50 19.30 11.01
C GLY A 185 -11.20 19.01 9.54
N SER A 186 -12.07 19.46 8.63
CA SER A 186 -11.83 19.37 7.18
C SER A 186 -10.84 20.45 6.74
N SER A 187 -9.54 20.15 6.79
CA SER A 187 -8.47 21.08 6.39
C SER A 187 -7.24 20.41 5.79
N ILE A 188 -6.46 21.21 5.06
CA ILE A 188 -5.13 20.89 4.55
C ILE A 188 -4.16 21.99 4.96
N VAL A 189 -2.95 21.63 5.43
CA VAL A 189 -1.84 22.57 5.68
C VAL A 189 -0.58 22.17 4.91
N LEU A 190 0.26 23.16 4.61
CA LEU A 190 1.38 23.04 3.67
C LEU A 190 2.67 23.62 4.28
N GLY A 191 3.64 22.79 4.60
CA GLY A 191 4.99 23.20 5.05
C GLY A 191 5.09 23.63 6.51
N ASP A 192 4.08 24.31 7.05
CA ASP A 192 3.88 24.54 8.49
C ASP A 192 2.55 23.92 8.97
N ASN A 193 2.32 23.89 10.28
CA ASN A 193 1.17 23.18 10.85
C ASN A 193 -0.15 23.97 10.83
N ASP A 194 -0.14 25.26 10.46
CA ASP A 194 -1.27 26.19 10.63
C ASP A 194 -1.51 27.20 9.48
N THR A 195 -0.82 27.05 8.34
CA THR A 195 -1.06 27.74 7.06
C THR A 195 -1.66 26.76 6.04
N GLY A 196 -2.79 27.14 5.42
CA GLY A 196 -3.46 26.29 4.44
C GLY A 196 -4.93 26.63 4.21
N LEU A 197 -5.73 25.60 3.91
CA LEU A 197 -7.15 25.72 3.59
C LEU A 197 -8.00 24.96 4.61
N LYS A 198 -9.11 25.53 5.06
CA LYS A 198 -10.05 24.91 6.00
C LYS A 198 -11.49 25.17 5.59
N GLN A 199 -12.32 24.14 5.62
CA GLN A 199 -13.77 24.31 5.55
C GLN A 199 -14.31 24.66 6.95
N ASN A 200 -15.03 25.78 7.06
CA ASN A 200 -15.60 26.29 8.31
C ASN A 200 -17.15 26.31 8.31
N GLY A 201 -17.75 25.61 7.35
CA GLY A 201 -19.20 25.48 7.17
C GLY A 201 -19.51 24.97 5.77
N ASP A 202 -20.77 24.64 5.51
CA ASP A 202 -21.21 24.40 4.13
C ASP A 202 -21.04 25.67 3.29
N GLY A 203 -20.52 25.53 2.08
CA GLY A 203 -20.15 26.65 1.21
C GLY A 203 -19.05 27.60 1.73
N LEU A 204 -18.43 27.38 2.90
CA LEU A 204 -17.43 28.28 3.49
C LEU A 204 -16.01 27.68 3.46
N LEU A 205 -15.19 28.13 2.50
CA LEU A 205 -13.79 27.76 2.38
C LEU A 205 -12.88 28.93 2.79
N ASP A 206 -12.08 28.73 3.82
CA ASP A 206 -11.19 29.75 4.38
C ASP A 206 -9.71 29.45 4.14
N ILE A 207 -8.95 30.50 3.78
CA ILE A 207 -7.48 30.47 3.79
C ILE A 207 -6.98 30.92 5.16
N TYR A 208 -6.08 30.13 5.73
CA TYR A 208 -5.33 30.42 6.95
C TYR A 208 -3.85 30.64 6.65
N ALA A 209 -3.21 31.55 7.39
CA ALA A 209 -1.77 31.71 7.44
C ALA A 209 -1.34 31.93 8.89
N ASN A 210 -0.40 31.12 9.40
CA ASN A 210 0.07 31.14 10.79
C ASN A 210 -1.11 31.17 11.79
N GLY A 211 -2.08 30.27 11.60
CA GLY A 211 -3.27 30.12 12.46
C GLY A 211 -4.35 31.20 12.31
N VAL A 212 -4.14 32.21 11.46
CA VAL A 212 -5.06 33.33 11.26
C VAL A 212 -5.80 33.22 9.93
N GLN A 213 -7.13 33.32 9.94
CA GLN A 213 -7.93 33.46 8.72
C GLN A 213 -7.56 34.76 7.98
N VAL A 214 -7.15 34.64 6.71
CA VAL A 214 -6.77 35.78 5.87
C VAL A 214 -7.76 36.06 4.74
N PHE A 215 -8.48 35.05 4.27
CA PHE A 215 -9.41 35.17 3.15
C PHE A 215 -10.54 34.12 3.25
N ARG A 216 -11.73 34.45 2.75
CA ARG A 216 -12.89 33.56 2.65
C ARG A 216 -13.44 33.51 1.23
N PHE A 217 -13.71 32.30 0.75
CA PHE A 217 -14.56 32.00 -0.40
C PHE A 217 -15.90 31.51 0.10
N GLN A 218 -16.98 32.11 -0.42
CA GLN A 218 -18.36 31.72 -0.18
C GLN A 218 -19.19 32.01 -1.44
N ASN A 219 -20.41 31.47 -1.51
CA ASN A 219 -21.21 31.43 -2.76
C ASN A 219 -21.37 32.81 -3.44
N ASP A 220 -21.64 33.85 -2.65
CA ASP A 220 -22.04 35.16 -3.17
C ASP A 220 -20.89 36.18 -3.24
N THR A 221 -19.88 36.04 -2.38
CA THR A 221 -18.81 37.05 -2.21
C THR A 221 -17.46 36.41 -1.89
N LEU A 222 -16.40 37.15 -2.22
CA LEU A 222 -15.06 36.90 -1.72
C LEU A 222 -14.74 37.91 -0.61
N GLU A 223 -14.36 37.44 0.57
CA GLU A 223 -14.11 38.32 1.72
C GLU A 223 -12.64 38.24 2.16
N SER A 224 -11.88 39.30 1.88
CA SER A 224 -10.53 39.45 2.41
C SER A 224 -10.56 39.94 3.85
N LYS A 225 -9.95 39.20 4.78
CA LYS A 225 -9.80 39.60 6.19
C LYS A 225 -8.56 40.48 6.42
N LYS A 226 -7.83 40.82 5.34
CA LYS A 226 -6.61 41.63 5.30
C LYS A 226 -6.67 42.60 4.11
N SER A 227 -5.85 43.65 4.11
CA SER A 227 -5.72 44.53 2.93
C SER A 227 -5.17 43.75 1.74
N ILE A 228 -5.78 43.94 0.56
CA ILE A 228 -5.29 43.36 -0.69
C ILE A 228 -4.26 44.31 -1.29
N ASN A 229 -3.01 43.85 -1.46
CA ASN A 229 -2.00 44.57 -2.22
C ASN A 229 -2.06 44.12 -3.69
N VAL A 230 -2.13 45.08 -4.63
CA VAL A 230 -2.26 44.82 -6.07
C VAL A 230 -1.17 45.59 -6.80
N THR A 231 -0.25 44.89 -7.45
CA THR A 231 0.85 45.51 -8.22
C THR A 231 0.39 46.16 -9.53
N GLY A 232 -0.76 45.75 -10.05
CA GLY A 232 -1.36 46.26 -11.28
C GLY A 232 -2.70 46.99 -11.06
N ARG A 233 -3.51 47.07 -12.11
CA ARG A 233 -4.84 47.67 -12.07
C ARG A 233 -5.89 46.69 -11.53
N LEU A 234 -6.71 47.14 -10.60
CA LEU A 234 -8.02 46.53 -10.31
C LEU A 234 -9.07 47.15 -11.25
N THR A 235 -9.89 46.31 -11.89
CA THR A 235 -11.02 46.75 -12.72
C THR A 235 -12.32 46.16 -12.16
N PRO A 236 -13.03 46.89 -11.29
CA PRO A 236 -14.39 46.55 -10.90
C PRO A 236 -15.33 46.40 -12.09
N THR A 237 -16.35 45.55 -11.96
CA THR A 237 -17.49 45.47 -12.89
C THR A 237 -18.46 46.64 -12.73
N ASP A 238 -18.48 47.27 -11.56
CA ASP A 238 -19.21 48.49 -11.24
C ASP A 238 -18.28 49.46 -10.48
N TYR A 239 -18.27 50.72 -10.89
CA TYR A 239 -17.48 51.79 -10.29
C TYR A 239 -18.33 52.74 -9.42
N GLY A 240 -19.63 52.50 -9.23
CA GLY A 240 -20.56 53.42 -8.56
C GLY A 240 -20.13 53.85 -7.14
N ASN A 241 -19.48 52.96 -6.37
CA ASN A 241 -18.91 53.27 -5.05
C ASN A 241 -17.56 54.02 -5.10
N PHE A 242 -16.94 54.16 -6.28
CA PHE A 242 -15.77 55.00 -6.55
C PHE A 242 -16.22 56.35 -7.13
N ASP A 243 -17.01 56.34 -8.20
CA ASP A 243 -17.49 57.51 -8.94
C ASP A 243 -18.34 58.49 -8.10
N SER A 244 -18.98 58.00 -7.03
CA SER A 244 -19.70 58.82 -6.04
C SER A 244 -18.79 59.61 -5.10
N ARG A 245 -17.46 59.40 -5.12
CA ARG A 245 -16.51 59.96 -4.15
C ARG A 245 -15.55 61.02 -4.70
N TYR A 246 -15.50 61.23 -6.01
CA TYR A 246 -14.64 62.24 -6.65
C TYR A 246 -15.39 63.06 -7.69
N VAL A 247 -14.86 64.25 -8.00
CA VAL A 247 -15.32 65.04 -9.15
C VAL A 247 -14.79 64.40 -10.42
N GLN A 248 -15.70 64.05 -11.32
CA GLN A 248 -15.42 63.41 -12.60
C GLN A 248 -15.15 64.46 -13.70
N ASP A 249 -15.79 65.63 -13.63
CA ASP A 249 -15.67 66.72 -14.61
C ASP A 249 -16.16 68.08 -14.04
N PHE A 250 -15.79 69.18 -14.69
CA PHE A 250 -16.24 70.55 -14.40
C PHE A 250 -16.72 71.26 -15.67
N ARG A 251 -17.82 72.02 -15.58
CA ARG A 251 -18.30 72.84 -16.71
C ARG A 251 -18.94 74.15 -16.25
N LEU A 252 -19.15 75.04 -17.22
CA LEU A 252 -20.12 76.12 -17.09
C LEU A 252 -21.48 75.65 -17.62
N GLY A 253 -22.53 75.85 -16.83
CA GLY A 253 -23.91 75.49 -17.18
C GLY A 253 -24.54 76.43 -18.22
N SER A 254 -25.87 76.48 -18.22
CA SER A 254 -26.65 77.33 -19.13
C SER A 254 -26.26 78.81 -19.03
N TYR A 255 -26.29 79.50 -20.17
CA TYR A 255 -26.05 80.93 -20.26
C TYR A 255 -27.29 81.73 -19.83
N GLU A 256 -27.07 82.72 -18.96
CA GLU A 256 -28.06 83.72 -18.59
C GLU A 256 -27.54 85.09 -19.02
N SER A 257 -28.37 85.89 -19.70
CA SER A 257 -28.08 87.27 -20.06
C SER A 257 -28.91 88.26 -19.22
N GLY A 258 -28.32 89.40 -18.86
CA GLY A 258 -28.99 90.51 -18.19
C GLY A 258 -28.51 91.84 -18.76
N GLN A 259 -29.39 92.84 -18.80
CA GLN A 259 -29.06 94.18 -19.27
C GLN A 259 -28.24 94.92 -18.20
N ALA A 260 -27.15 95.57 -18.63
CA ALA A 260 -26.23 96.31 -17.77
C ALA A 260 -26.47 97.82 -17.83
N TRP A 261 -26.53 98.42 -19.03
CA TRP A 261 -26.88 99.83 -19.17
C TRP A 261 -28.34 100.09 -18.83
N MET A 262 -28.62 100.98 -17.88
CA MET A 262 -29.97 101.24 -17.31
C MET A 262 -30.74 99.98 -16.85
N GLY A 263 -30.05 98.86 -16.64
CA GLY A 263 -30.63 97.58 -16.26
C GLY A 263 -30.22 97.14 -14.85
N PRO A 264 -30.84 96.09 -14.30
CA PRO A 264 -30.53 95.59 -12.96
C PRO A 264 -29.19 94.83 -12.88
N GLY A 265 -28.57 94.50 -14.02
CA GLY A 265 -27.37 93.66 -14.08
C GLY A 265 -27.57 92.29 -13.43
N PHE A 266 -26.54 91.81 -12.75
CA PHE A 266 -26.60 90.62 -11.91
C PHE A 266 -26.05 90.94 -10.51
N SER A 267 -26.79 90.59 -9.46
CA SER A 267 -26.26 90.54 -8.11
C SER A 267 -25.32 89.35 -7.93
N ASP A 268 -24.47 89.40 -6.91
CA ASP A 268 -23.74 88.21 -6.47
C ASP A 268 -24.74 87.06 -6.21
N THR A 269 -24.41 85.89 -6.73
CA THR A 269 -25.25 84.69 -6.72
C THR A 269 -24.31 83.50 -6.60
N PRO A 270 -24.34 82.76 -5.47
CA PRO A 270 -23.40 81.67 -5.21
C PRO A 270 -23.29 80.68 -6.38
N GLY A 271 -22.06 80.38 -6.77
CA GLY A 271 -21.76 79.48 -7.89
C GLY A 271 -21.81 80.09 -9.29
N TYR A 272 -22.27 81.34 -9.47
CA TYR A 272 -22.30 81.99 -10.79
C TYR A 272 -21.04 82.82 -11.06
N VAL A 273 -20.62 82.83 -12.33
CA VAL A 273 -19.53 83.68 -12.83
C VAL A 273 -19.97 84.44 -14.06
N LEU A 274 -19.50 85.68 -14.22
CA LEU A 274 -19.65 86.44 -15.47
C LEU A 274 -18.80 85.78 -16.56
N THR A 275 -19.40 85.59 -17.74
CA THR A 275 -18.81 84.91 -18.91
C THR A 275 -18.88 85.73 -20.20
N ALA A 276 -19.60 86.86 -20.20
CA ALA A 276 -19.63 87.79 -21.32
C ALA A 276 -19.92 89.22 -20.84
N ALA A 277 -19.35 90.19 -21.54
CA ALA A 277 -19.80 91.58 -21.55
C ALA A 277 -20.00 91.96 -23.03
N THR A 278 -21.13 92.58 -23.35
CA THR A 278 -21.52 92.89 -24.73
C THR A 278 -21.90 94.35 -24.86
N ASN A 279 -21.32 95.02 -25.85
CA ASN A 279 -21.79 96.29 -26.39
C ASN A 279 -22.21 96.01 -27.84
N GLY A 280 -23.46 96.32 -28.18
CA GLY A 280 -24.06 96.09 -29.49
C GLY A 280 -24.13 97.35 -30.37
N ASN A 281 -24.01 98.55 -29.80
CA ASN A 281 -24.08 99.82 -30.53
C ASN A 281 -22.69 100.41 -30.86
N GLY A 282 -21.63 99.93 -30.20
CA GLY A 282 -20.24 100.36 -30.35
C GLY A 282 -19.82 101.61 -29.56
N ASP A 283 -20.61 102.06 -28.58
CA ASP A 283 -20.31 103.23 -27.74
C ASP A 283 -19.32 102.95 -26.58
N GLU A 284 -19.18 103.87 -25.63
CA GLU A 284 -18.28 103.73 -24.47
C GLU A 284 -18.85 102.86 -23.31
N LEU A 285 -20.06 102.31 -23.45
CA LEU A 285 -20.82 101.66 -22.38
C LEU A 285 -20.93 100.13 -22.60
N ILE A 286 -21.46 99.41 -21.61
CA ILE A 286 -21.75 97.97 -21.73
C ILE A 286 -23.27 97.79 -21.69
N ASP A 287 -23.86 97.33 -22.79
CA ASP A 287 -25.30 97.08 -22.90
C ASP A 287 -25.73 95.87 -22.06
N GLY A 288 -24.94 94.79 -22.11
CA GLY A 288 -25.33 93.48 -21.58
C GLY A 288 -24.21 92.73 -20.90
N LEU A 289 -24.60 91.94 -19.90
CA LEU A 289 -23.76 90.96 -19.21
C LEU A 289 -24.31 89.56 -19.45
N GLY A 290 -23.41 88.59 -19.54
CA GLY A 290 -23.73 87.18 -19.55
C GLY A 290 -23.07 86.46 -18.39
N ARG A 291 -23.77 85.52 -17.75
CA ARG A 291 -23.24 84.67 -16.68
C ARG A 291 -23.59 83.20 -16.90
N ARG A 292 -22.89 82.31 -16.20
CA ARG A 292 -23.19 80.88 -16.13
C ARG A 292 -22.95 80.35 -14.71
N PRO A 293 -23.70 79.33 -14.24
CA PRO A 293 -23.35 78.63 -13.03
C PRO A 293 -22.14 77.71 -13.30
N MET A 294 -21.18 77.69 -12.39
CA MET A 294 -20.14 76.67 -12.34
C MET A 294 -20.77 75.35 -11.85
N GLN A 295 -20.49 74.26 -12.54
CA GLN A 295 -21.02 72.93 -12.22
C GLN A 295 -19.90 71.90 -12.12
N LYS A 296 -20.09 70.91 -11.25
CA LYS A 296 -19.22 69.73 -11.08
C LYS A 296 -20.00 68.44 -11.25
N LEU A 297 -19.40 67.43 -11.86
CA LEU A 297 -19.98 66.10 -12.06
C LEU A 297 -19.48 65.15 -10.95
N ILE A 298 -20.40 64.53 -10.21
CA ILE A 298 -20.09 63.49 -9.20
C ILE A 298 -21.16 62.40 -9.32
N GLY A 299 -20.77 61.13 -9.37
CA GLY A 299 -21.71 60.00 -9.46
C GLY A 299 -22.70 60.11 -10.63
N ASN A 300 -22.22 60.56 -11.80
CA ASN A 300 -23.03 60.83 -12.99
C ASN A 300 -24.12 61.92 -12.85
N GLN A 301 -24.07 62.76 -11.79
CA GLN A 301 -24.97 63.89 -11.59
C GLN A 301 -24.21 65.23 -11.57
N TRP A 302 -24.74 66.23 -12.27
CA TRP A 302 -24.21 67.61 -12.25
C TRP A 302 -24.78 68.40 -11.06
N TYR A 303 -23.90 69.03 -10.30
CA TYR A 303 -24.22 69.89 -9.16
C TYR A 303 -23.71 71.30 -9.43
N ASN A 304 -24.51 72.32 -9.13
CA ASN A 304 -24.01 73.69 -9.03
C ASN A 304 -23.00 73.78 -7.89
N VAL A 305 -21.90 74.48 -8.12
CA VAL A 305 -20.92 74.84 -7.09
C VAL A 305 -21.52 75.93 -6.18
N THR A 306 -21.11 75.99 -4.91
CA THR A 306 -21.45 77.12 -4.02
C THR A 306 -20.26 78.06 -3.89
N SER A 307 -20.53 79.36 -3.79
CA SER A 307 -19.58 80.33 -3.23
C SER A 307 -19.71 80.32 -1.69
N VAL A 308 -18.69 80.82 -1.00
CA VAL A 308 -18.60 81.01 0.46
C VAL A 308 -17.89 82.32 0.77
#